data_AF-A0A661CC64-F1
#
_entry.id   AF-A0A661CC64-F1
#
_cell.length_a   1.000
_cell.length_b   1.000
_cell.length_c   1.000
_cell.angle_alpha   90.00
_cell.angle_beta   90.00
_cell.angle_gamma   90.00
#
_symmetry.space_group_name_H-M   'P 1'
#
loop_
_entity.id
_entity.type
_entity.pdbx_description
1 polymer ?
#
loop_
_entity_poly.entity_id
_entity_poly.type
_entity_poly.pdbx_seq_one_letter_code
_entity_poly.pdbx_strand_id
1 'polypeptide(L)'
;MTTRTELYRLIDTLPDCELSAVQWFLNYIHSHSDPVLQALSNAPYEDEMITEEEERLVQEAREEVARDEISSWDEVKLRLRGQQ
;
A
#
# COMPACT_ATOMS: atom_id res chain seq x y z
N MET A 1 16.56 -11.14 -26.87
CA MET A 1 16.13 -11.48 -25.49
C MET A 1 17.37 -11.43 -24.63
N THR A 2 17.43 -10.48 -23.69
CA THR A 2 18.56 -10.39 -22.75
C THR A 2 18.42 -11.49 -21.69
N THR A 3 19.50 -12.19 -21.38
CA THR A 3 19.54 -13.25 -20.37
C THR A 3 19.92 -12.69 -19.00
N ARG A 4 19.60 -13.41 -17.91
CA ARG A 4 20.06 -13.04 -16.55
C ARG A 4 21.58 -12.93 -16.47
N THR A 5 22.29 -13.84 -17.13
CA THR A 5 23.76 -13.85 -17.18
C THR A 5 24.33 -12.60 -17.83
N GLU A 6 23.72 -12.12 -18.92
CA GLU A 6 24.13 -10.86 -19.57
C GLU A 6 23.86 -9.65 -18.68
N LEU A 7 22.74 -9.63 -17.94
CA LEU A 7 22.42 -8.55 -17.01
C LEU A 7 23.40 -8.49 -15.82
N TYR A 8 23.74 -9.62 -15.21
CA TYR A 8 24.73 -9.65 -14.12
C TYR A 8 26.09 -9.14 -14.57
N ARG A 9 26.56 -9.56 -15.76
CA ARG A 9 27.83 -9.06 -16.33
C ARG A 9 27.80 -7.57 -16.58
N LEU A 10 26.68 -7.01 -17.03
CA LEU A 10 26.54 -5.57 -17.20
C LEU A 10 26.69 -4.85 -15.86
N ILE A 11 25.99 -5.32 -14.82
CA ILE A 11 26.06 -4.75 -13.46
C ILE A 11 27.50 -4.80 -12.93
N ASP A 12 28.20 -5.92 -13.11
CA ASP A 12 29.59 -6.09 -12.68
C ASP A 12 30.58 -5.13 -13.37
N THR A 13 30.22 -4.58 -14.54
CA THR A 13 31.07 -3.65 -15.30
C THR A 13 30.78 -2.18 -15.05
N LEU A 14 29.75 -1.86 -14.25
CA LEU A 14 29.40 -0.47 -13.96
C LEU A 14 30.40 0.19 -13.01
N PRO A 15 30.66 1.50 -13.15
CA PRO A 15 31.42 2.23 -12.17
C PRO A 15 30.65 2.34 -10.85
N ASP A 16 31.35 2.32 -9.71
CA ASP A 16 30.75 2.33 -8.38
C ASP A 16 29.77 3.51 -8.15
N CYS A 17 30.02 4.65 -8.80
CA CYS A 17 29.15 5.83 -8.71
C CYS A 17 27.73 5.60 -9.26
N GLU A 18 27.55 4.63 -10.16
CA GLU A 18 26.26 4.32 -10.79
C GLU A 18 25.50 3.21 -10.04
N LEU A 19 26.14 2.47 -9.13
CA LEU A 19 25.51 1.35 -8.42
C LEU A 19 24.28 1.78 -7.63
N SER A 20 24.30 2.99 -7.06
CA SER A 20 23.14 3.53 -6.33
C SER A 20 21.92 3.76 -7.24
N ALA A 21 22.15 4.30 -8.45
CA ALA A 21 21.08 4.54 -9.42
C ALA A 21 20.50 3.22 -9.95
N VAL A 22 21.36 2.24 -10.24
CA VAL A 22 20.93 0.92 -10.72
C VAL A 22 20.18 0.14 -9.64
N GLN A 23 20.65 0.17 -8.39
CA GLN A 23 19.94 -0.44 -7.27
C GLN A 23 18.55 0.17 -7.10
N TRP A 24 18.43 1.50 -7.15
CA TRP A 24 17.15 2.19 -7.09
C TRP A 24 16.20 1.71 -8.19
N PHE A 25 16.68 1.64 -9.44
CA PHE A 25 15.87 1.24 -10.57
C PHE A 25 15.43 -0.23 -10.52
N LEU A 26 16.32 -1.14 -10.13
CA LEU A 26 15.98 -2.56 -9.95
C LEU A 26 14.96 -2.75 -8.83
N ASN A 27 15.09 -2.01 -7.73
CA ASN A 27 14.10 -2.01 -6.64
C ASN A 27 12.75 -1.44 -7.11
N TYR A 28 12.75 -0.37 -7.90
CA TYR A 28 11.55 0.18 -8.52
C TYR A 28 10.84 -0.87 -9.39
N ILE A 29 11.55 -1.56 -10.28
CA ILE A 29 10.96 -2.62 -11.10
C ILE A 29 10.41 -3.76 -10.22
N HIS A 30 11.15 -4.14 -9.18
CA HIS A 30 10.73 -5.20 -8.27
C HIS A 30 9.44 -4.83 -7.53
N SER A 31 9.34 -3.60 -7.00
CA SER A 31 8.14 -3.12 -6.29
C SER A 31 6.94 -2.93 -7.22
N HIS A 32 7.17 -2.62 -8.49
CA HIS A 32 6.13 -2.45 -9.51
C HIS A 32 5.62 -3.77 -10.11
N SER A 33 6.12 -4.92 -9.65
CA SER A 33 5.58 -6.22 -10.04
C SER A 33 4.28 -6.59 -9.32
N ASP A 34 4.00 -5.93 -8.18
CA ASP A 34 2.73 -6.07 -7.47
C ASP A 34 1.74 -4.98 -7.94
N PRO A 35 0.65 -5.35 -8.64
CA PRO A 35 -0.32 -4.39 -9.15
C PRO A 35 -1.04 -3.62 -8.03
N VAL A 36 -1.14 -4.17 -6.81
CA VAL A 36 -1.73 -3.49 -5.65
C VAL A 36 -0.78 -2.40 -5.15
N LEU A 37 0.51 -2.71 -4.99
CA LEU A 37 1.50 -1.72 -4.56
C LEU A 37 1.65 -0.59 -5.60
N GLN A 38 1.58 -0.93 -6.89
CA GLN A 38 1.59 0.06 -7.95
C GLN A 38 0.35 0.98 -7.89
N ALA A 39 -0.84 0.41 -7.68
CA ALA A 39 -2.06 1.20 -7.54
C ALA A 39 -1.99 2.16 -6.34
N LEU A 40 -1.45 1.70 -5.21
CA LEU A 40 -1.25 2.53 -4.03
C LEU A 40 -0.18 3.62 -4.24
N SER A 41 0.94 3.29 -4.87
CA SER A 41 2.02 4.25 -5.11
C SER A 41 1.63 5.35 -6.10
N ASN A 42 0.68 5.08 -6.99
CA ASN A 42 0.17 6.05 -7.96
C ASN A 42 -1.19 6.64 -7.54
N ALA A 43 -1.68 6.29 -6.35
CA ALA A 43 -2.91 6.88 -5.85
C ALA A 43 -2.69 8.39 -5.70
N PRO A 44 -3.62 9.24 -6.21
CA PRO A 44 -3.56 10.66 -5.96
C PRO A 44 -3.65 10.93 -4.45
N TYR A 45 -3.07 12.03 -4.00
CA TYR A 45 -3.29 12.50 -2.64
C TYR A 45 -4.77 12.81 -2.43
N GLU A 46 -5.26 12.51 -1.23
CA GLU A 46 -6.64 12.83 -0.82
C GLU A 46 -6.73 14.32 -0.50
N ASP A 47 -6.96 15.11 -1.54
CA ASP A 47 -7.09 16.57 -1.46
C ASP A 47 -8.57 17.03 -1.42
N GLU A 48 -9.51 16.11 -1.20
CA GLU A 48 -10.94 16.42 -1.10
C GLU A 48 -11.25 17.10 0.25
N MET A 49 -12.08 18.15 0.21
CA MET A 49 -12.55 18.77 1.44
C MET A 49 -13.55 17.84 2.13
N ILE A 50 -13.31 17.57 3.41
CA ILE A 50 -14.27 16.84 4.26
C ILE A 50 -15.60 17.58 4.25
N THR A 51 -16.67 16.87 3.87
CA THR A 51 -18.03 17.39 3.86
C THR A 51 -18.63 17.40 5.27
N GLU A 52 -19.69 18.20 5.47
CA GLU A 52 -20.41 18.24 6.75
C GLU A 52 -21.02 16.88 7.14
N GLU A 53 -21.41 16.08 6.13
CA GLU A 53 -21.95 14.73 6.35
C GLU A 53 -20.87 13.78 6.86
N GLU A 54 -19.67 13.82 6.27
CA GLU A 54 -18.53 13.00 6.69
C GLU A 54 -18.06 13.38 8.10
N GLU A 55 -17.98 14.68 8.41
CA GLU A 55 -17.65 15.12 9.77
C GLU A 55 -18.67 14.59 10.79
N ARG A 56 -19.96 14.60 10.43
CA ARG A 56 -21.02 14.02 11.28
C ARG A 56 -20.84 12.51 11.46
N LEU A 57 -20.51 11.76 10.40
CA LEU A 57 -20.28 10.31 10.47
C LEU A 57 -19.05 9.98 11.34
N VAL A 58 -17.97 10.76 11.22
CA VAL A 58 -16.78 10.60 12.07
C VAL A 58 -17.12 10.87 13.53
N GLN A 59 -17.92 11.89 13.81
CA GLN A 59 -18.34 12.21 15.17
C GLN A 59 -19.24 11.12 15.76
N GLU A 60 -20.20 10.59 14.99
CA GLU A 60 -21.05 9.47 15.38
C GLU A 60 -20.20 8.24 15.74
N ALA A 61 -19.24 7.86 14.89
CA ALA A 61 -18.34 6.74 15.15
C ALA A 61 -17.51 6.93 16.43
N ARG A 62 -17.07 8.17 16.72
CA ARG A 62 -16.36 8.48 17.98
C ARG A 62 -17.26 8.31 19.21
N GLU A 63 -18.54 8.66 19.10
CA GLU A 63 -19.52 8.51 20.17
C GLU A 63 -19.89 7.04 20.42
N GLU A 64 -19.97 6.21 19.38
CA GLU A 64 -20.13 4.76 19.50
C GLU A 64 -18.95 4.14 20.25
N VAL A 65 -17.71 4.53 19.90
CA VAL A 65 -16.50 4.09 20.63
C VAL A 65 -16.57 4.50 22.10
N ALA A 66 -17.01 5.73 22.39
CA ALA A 66 -17.14 6.22 23.77
C ALA A 66 -18.21 5.46 24.58
N ARG A 67 -19.22 4.90 23.91
CA ARG A 67 -20.29 4.09 24.51
C ARG A 67 -19.98 2.59 24.52
N ASP A 68 -18.80 2.19 24.06
CA ASP A 68 -18.41 0.78 23.90
C ASP A 68 -19.35 0.00 22.96
N GLU A 69 -19.97 0.69 22.00
CA GLU A 69 -20.87 0.14 20.99
C GLU A 69 -20.11 -0.35 19.74
N ILE A 70 -18.89 -0.85 19.94
CA ILE A 70 -17.99 -1.30 18.87
C ILE A 70 -17.92 -2.83 18.82
N SER A 71 -17.67 -3.39 17.64
CA SER A 71 -17.34 -4.82 17.49
C SER A 71 -15.87 -4.97 17.18
N SER A 72 -15.21 -5.96 17.79
CA SER A 72 -13.86 -6.31 17.40
C SER A 72 -13.82 -6.89 15.98
N TRP A 73 -12.67 -6.73 15.31
CA TRP A 73 -12.52 -7.27 13.96
C TRP A 73 -12.70 -8.79 13.88
N ASP A 74 -12.34 -9.52 14.94
CA ASP A 74 -12.52 -10.97 15.00
C ASP A 74 -14.00 -11.37 15.09
N GLU A 75 -14.80 -10.65 15.90
CA GLU A 75 -16.26 -10.87 15.98
C GLU A 75 -16.95 -10.58 14.64
N VAL A 76 -16.56 -9.50 13.96
CA VAL A 76 -17.10 -9.15 12.64
C VAL A 76 -16.78 -10.25 11.62
N LYS A 77 -15.56 -10.77 11.60
CA LYS A 77 -15.19 -11.89 10.71
C LYS A 77 -16.00 -13.16 10.97
N LEU A 78 -16.23 -13.50 12.24
CA LEU A 78 -17.06 -14.67 12.61
C LEU A 78 -18.51 -14.49 12.13
N ARG A 79 -19.07 -13.29 12.31
CA ARG A 79 -20.40 -12.93 11.83
C ARG A 79 -20.52 -13.03 10.30
N LEU A 80 -19.57 -12.46 9.56
CA LEU A 80 -19.55 -12.50 8.10
C LEU A 80 -19.37 -13.92 7.54
N ARG A 81 -18.76 -14.82 8.30
CA ARG A 81 -18.63 -16.25 7.96
C ARG A 81 -19.85 -17.09 8.32
N GLY A 82 -20.90 -16.50 8.90
CA GLY A 82 -22.12 -17.19 9.31
C GLY A 82 -21.92 -18.18 10.47
N GLN A 83 -20.92 -17.95 11.32
CA GLN A 83 -20.57 -18.83 12.45
C GLN A 83 -21.09 -18.30 13.80
N GLN A 84 -22.27 -17.67 13.83
CA GLN A 84 -22.91 -17.21 15.06
C GLN A 84 -23.82 -18.28 15.66
#